data_AF-A0A0J8AYX8-F1
#
_entry.id   AF-A0A0J8AYX8-F1
#
_cell.length_a   1.000
_cell.length_b   1.000
_cell.length_c   1.000
_cell.angle_alpha   90.00
_cell.angle_beta   90.00
_cell.angle_gamma   90.00
#
_symmetry.space_group_name_H-M   'P 1'
#
loop_
_entity.id
_entity.type
_entity.pdbx_description
1 polymer ?
#
loop_
_entity_poly.entity_id
_entity_poly.type
_entity_poly.pdbx_seq_one_letter_code
_entity_poly.pdbx_strand_id
1 'polypeptide(L)'
;MTVSFHKFGNFFPGTGDVKDTGARLGKNYAVNFPLDAGIDDESYLMVFKPVISKVMEVYRPGAIVLQCGADSLTGDRLGCFNLTVRGHGEAVRFVKSFGLPTLVLGGGGYNIRNVSRCWAYETS
;
A
#
# COMPACT_ATOMS: atom_id res chain seq x y z
N MET A 1 13.46 -6.11 0.87
CA MET A 1 12.18 -6.73 0.52
C MET A 1 11.24 -5.65 0.00
N THR A 2 10.42 -5.95 -1.00
CA THR A 2 9.35 -5.06 -1.49
C THR A 2 7.99 -5.71 -1.23
N VAL A 3 7.01 -4.92 -0.82
CA VAL A 3 5.62 -5.36 -0.62
C VAL A 3 4.71 -4.36 -1.34
N SER A 4 3.81 -4.82 -2.20
CA SER A 4 2.92 -3.96 -2.97
C SER A 4 1.49 -4.47 -2.96
N PHE A 5 0.54 -3.57 -2.72
CA PHE A 5 -0.91 -3.80 -2.84
C PHE A 5 -1.41 -2.91 -3.99
N HIS A 6 -1.97 -3.50 -5.03
CA HIS A 6 -2.30 -2.75 -6.26
C HIS A 6 -3.39 -3.41 -7.09
N LYS A 7 -4.08 -2.62 -7.91
CA LYS A 7 -4.99 -3.14 -8.94
C LYS A 7 -4.20 -3.98 -9.94
N PHE A 8 -4.66 -5.19 -10.21
CA PHE A 8 -4.05 -6.07 -11.21
C PHE A 8 -5.08 -6.56 -12.23
N GLY A 9 -4.63 -6.88 -13.45
CA GLY A 9 -5.47 -7.26 -14.59
C GLY A 9 -5.98 -6.06 -15.40
N ASN A 10 -5.59 -6.00 -16.69
CA ASN A 10 -5.88 -4.90 -17.63
C ASN A 10 -5.67 -3.49 -17.04
N PHE A 11 -4.58 -3.33 -16.27
CA PHE A 11 -4.26 -2.09 -15.58
C PHE A 11 -2.75 -1.81 -15.67
N PHE A 12 -2.36 -0.54 -15.76
CA PHE A 12 -0.95 -0.16 -15.76
C PHE A 12 -0.30 -0.50 -14.41
N PRO A 13 0.95 -0.97 -14.36
CA PRO A 13 1.89 -1.19 -15.47
C PRO A 13 1.85 -2.59 -16.10
N GLY A 14 0.94 -3.47 -15.66
CA GLY A 14 0.86 -4.85 -16.15
C GLY A 14 1.81 -5.84 -15.46
N THR A 15 2.48 -5.43 -14.37
CA THR A 15 3.35 -6.28 -13.53
C THR A 15 2.80 -6.38 -12.12
N GLY A 16 3.34 -7.31 -11.30
CA GLY A 16 2.89 -7.50 -9.92
C GLY A 16 1.90 -8.65 -9.77
N ASP A 17 1.99 -9.66 -10.64
CA ASP A 17 1.21 -10.88 -10.49
C ASP A 17 1.54 -11.55 -9.15
N VAL A 18 0.62 -12.33 -8.59
CA VAL A 18 0.87 -13.11 -7.36
C VAL A 18 2.08 -14.05 -7.48
N LYS A 19 2.43 -14.46 -8.71
CA LYS A 19 3.59 -15.30 -9.01
C LYS A 19 4.91 -14.52 -9.07
N ASP A 20 4.86 -13.20 -9.20
CA ASP A 20 6.03 -12.32 -9.24
C ASP A 20 6.66 -12.22 -7.85
N THR A 21 7.59 -13.14 -7.57
CA THR A 21 8.15 -13.39 -6.23
C THR A 21 9.64 -13.08 -6.16
N GLY A 22 10.17 -12.34 -7.13
CA GLY A 22 11.61 -12.04 -7.24
C GLY A 22 12.42 -13.18 -7.87
N ALA A 23 13.72 -12.96 -8.03
CA ALA A 23 14.62 -13.87 -8.74
C ALA A 23 15.98 -14.00 -8.04
N ARG A 24 16.67 -15.12 -8.27
CA ARG A 24 18.00 -15.44 -7.68
C ARG A 24 17.95 -15.26 -6.15
N LEU A 25 18.92 -14.53 -5.59
CA LEU A 25 18.97 -14.23 -4.15
C LEU A 25 17.78 -13.40 -3.65
N GLY A 26 17.06 -12.71 -4.56
CA GLY A 26 15.85 -11.96 -4.24
C GLY A 26 14.56 -12.78 -4.33
N LYS A 27 14.63 -14.09 -4.62
CA LYS A 27 13.44 -14.96 -4.60
C LYS A 27 12.82 -14.97 -3.19
N ASN A 28 11.51 -14.78 -3.12
CA ASN A 28 10.70 -14.59 -1.92
C ASN A 28 10.92 -13.25 -1.17
N TYR A 29 11.62 -12.28 -1.79
CA TYR A 29 11.79 -10.92 -1.26
C TYR A 29 10.99 -9.86 -2.01
N ALA A 30 10.15 -10.27 -2.96
CA ALA A 30 9.10 -9.45 -3.56
C ALA A 30 7.74 -10.09 -3.24
N VAL A 31 6.89 -9.35 -2.55
CA VAL A 31 5.52 -9.73 -2.19
C VAL A 31 4.57 -8.83 -2.96
N ASN A 32 3.73 -9.41 -3.80
CA ASN A 32 2.72 -8.70 -4.56
C ASN A 32 1.33 -9.19 -4.16
N PHE A 33 0.45 -8.24 -3.86
CA PHE A 33 -0.94 -8.48 -3.51
C PHE A 33 -1.84 -7.86 -4.60
N PRO A 34 -2.15 -8.63 -5.66
CA PRO A 34 -3.05 -8.17 -6.71
C PRO A 34 -4.48 -8.04 -6.15
N LEU A 35 -5.11 -6.91 -6.44
CA LEU A 35 -6.46 -6.57 -5.99
C LEU A 35 -7.38 -6.30 -7.18
N ASP A 36 -8.68 -6.52 -6.97
CA ASP A 36 -9.72 -6.08 -7.89
C ASP A 36 -10.18 -4.64 -7.58
N ALA A 37 -10.92 -4.06 -8.52
CA ALA A 37 -11.49 -2.73 -8.34
C ALA A 37 -12.53 -2.71 -7.21
N GLY A 38 -12.73 -1.53 -6.62
CA GLY A 38 -13.77 -1.29 -5.63
C GLY A 38 -13.46 -1.76 -4.22
N ILE A 39 -12.24 -2.21 -3.92
CA ILE A 39 -11.84 -2.57 -2.56
C ILE A 39 -12.12 -1.40 -1.59
N ASP A 40 -12.76 -1.73 -0.46
CA ASP A 40 -13.13 -0.80 0.60
C ASP A 40 -12.15 -0.85 1.78
N ASP A 41 -12.34 0.04 2.74
CA ASP A 41 -11.47 0.18 3.92
C ASP A 41 -11.36 -1.13 4.72
N GLU A 42 -12.48 -1.82 4.95
CA GLU A 42 -12.53 -3.04 5.75
C GLU A 42 -11.77 -4.16 5.06
N SER A 43 -12.07 -4.41 3.79
CA SER A 43 -11.41 -5.45 2.99
C SER A 43 -9.91 -5.18 2.84
N TYR A 44 -9.52 -3.93 2.62
CA TYR A 44 -8.12 -3.54 2.53
C TYR A 44 -7.37 -3.80 3.83
N LEU A 45 -7.92 -3.37 4.97
CA LEU A 45 -7.25 -3.56 6.26
C LEU A 45 -7.24 -5.03 6.71
N MET A 46 -8.26 -5.81 6.35
CA MET A 46 -8.30 -7.26 6.61
C MET A 46 -7.15 -8.01 5.94
N VAL A 47 -6.65 -7.54 4.79
CA VAL A 47 -5.50 -8.17 4.11
C VAL A 47 -4.18 -7.46 4.43
N PHE A 48 -4.17 -6.13 4.52
CA PHE A 48 -2.97 -5.34 4.75
C PHE A 48 -2.32 -5.66 6.09
N LYS A 49 -3.09 -5.68 7.19
CA LYS A 49 -2.54 -5.88 8.53
C LYS A 49 -1.90 -7.27 8.72
N PRO A 50 -2.55 -8.39 8.34
CA PRO A 50 -1.92 -9.71 8.46
C PRO A 50 -0.68 -9.88 7.58
N VAL A 51 -0.72 -9.40 6.33
CA VAL A 51 0.43 -9.50 5.41
C VAL A 51 1.62 -8.72 5.95
N ILE A 52 1.42 -7.46 6.35
CA ILE A 52 2.50 -6.62 6.89
C ILE A 52 3.01 -7.18 8.22
N SER A 53 2.14 -7.69 9.10
CA SER A 53 2.56 -8.35 10.34
C SER A 53 3.51 -9.52 10.06
N LYS A 54 3.15 -10.36 9.07
CA LYS A 54 3.98 -11.51 8.72
C LYS A 54 5.30 -11.10 8.08
N VAL A 55 5.28 -10.04 7.27
CA VAL A 55 6.50 -9.43 6.73
C VAL A 55 7.42 -8.95 7.85
N MET A 56 6.89 -8.23 8.84
CA MET A 56 7.70 -7.77 9.99
C MET A 56 8.28 -8.94 10.79
N GLU A 57 7.48 -9.97 11.03
CA GLU A 57 7.91 -11.19 11.74
C GLU A 57 9.05 -11.92 11.03
N VAL A 58 8.94 -12.11 9.71
CA VAL A 58 9.86 -12.94 8.94
C VAL A 58 11.08 -12.14 8.46
N TYR A 59 10.85 -10.98 7.87
CA TYR A 59 11.93 -10.18 7.26
C TYR A 59 12.72 -9.38 8.29
N ARG A 60 12.09 -8.97 9.40
CA ARG A 60 12.70 -8.19 10.49
C ARG A 60 13.51 -6.99 9.98
N PRO A 61 12.88 -6.03 9.28
CA PRO A 61 13.58 -4.87 8.74
C PRO A 61 14.17 -3.98 9.84
N GLY A 62 15.28 -3.30 9.55
CA GLY A 62 15.85 -2.26 10.42
C GLY A 62 15.31 -0.84 10.14
N ALA A 63 14.67 -0.64 8.99
CA ALA A 63 14.03 0.62 8.59
C ALA A 63 12.93 0.34 7.56
N ILE A 64 11.99 1.28 7.43
CA ILE A 64 10.83 1.19 6.54
C ILE A 64 10.81 2.40 5.60
N VAL A 65 10.51 2.16 4.33
CA VAL A 65 10.08 3.20 3.39
C VAL A 65 8.63 2.90 3.02
N LEU A 66 7.73 3.83 3.33
CA LEU A 66 6.30 3.70 3.07
C LEU A 66 5.89 4.73 2.02
N GLN A 67 5.47 4.25 0.86
CA GLN A 67 4.91 5.07 -0.22
C GLN A 67 3.39 5.16 -0.03
N CYS A 68 2.87 6.38 0.08
CA CYS A 68 1.47 6.68 0.37
C CYS A 68 0.76 7.25 -0.87
N GLY A 69 0.72 6.46 -1.95
CA GLY A 69 -0.02 6.80 -3.18
C GLY A 69 -1.52 7.03 -2.91
N ALA A 70 -1.97 8.26 -3.10
CA ALA A 70 -3.33 8.69 -2.84
C ALA A 70 -4.31 8.42 -4.02
N ASP A 71 -3.84 7.80 -5.11
CA ASP A 71 -4.69 7.30 -6.20
C ASP A 71 -5.47 6.03 -5.82
N SER A 72 -5.15 5.41 -4.69
CA SER A 72 -5.95 4.35 -4.08
C SER A 72 -7.25 4.86 -3.41
N LEU A 73 -7.44 6.19 -3.30
CA LEU A 73 -8.61 6.78 -2.67
C LEU A 73 -9.85 6.74 -3.57
N THR A 74 -11.01 6.69 -2.92
CA THR A 74 -12.31 6.83 -3.56
C THR A 74 -12.44 8.15 -4.33
N GLY A 75 -13.00 8.06 -5.54
CA GLY A 75 -13.20 9.22 -6.41
C GLY A 75 -11.89 9.80 -6.99
N ASP A 76 -10.80 9.02 -7.00
CA ASP A 76 -9.64 9.35 -7.82
C ASP A 76 -9.98 9.33 -9.33
N ARG A 77 -9.21 10.07 -10.14
CA ARG A 77 -9.48 10.18 -11.59
C ARG A 77 -8.96 8.99 -12.39
N LEU A 78 -7.92 8.30 -11.91
CA LEU A 78 -7.30 7.16 -12.58
C LEU A 78 -7.43 5.88 -11.76
N GLY A 79 -7.42 6.00 -10.43
CA GLY A 79 -7.66 4.91 -9.51
C GLY A 79 -9.07 4.35 -9.59
N CYS A 80 -9.22 3.08 -9.22
CA CYS A 80 -10.49 2.36 -9.24
C CYS A 80 -10.80 1.68 -7.91
N PHE A 81 -10.19 2.14 -6.82
CA PHE A 81 -10.45 1.69 -5.46
C PHE A 81 -11.48 2.57 -4.75
N ASN A 82 -11.94 2.12 -3.59
CA ASN A 82 -12.94 2.81 -2.78
C ASN A 82 -12.45 3.10 -1.36
N LEU A 83 -11.15 3.39 -1.20
CA LEU A 83 -10.59 3.69 0.13
C LEU A 83 -10.93 5.11 0.56
N THR A 84 -11.27 5.28 1.82
CA THR A 84 -11.38 6.59 2.43
C THR A 84 -10.02 7.05 2.95
N VAL A 85 -9.90 8.36 3.24
CA VAL A 85 -8.71 8.91 3.92
C VAL A 85 -8.45 8.21 5.27
N ARG A 86 -9.50 7.73 5.95
CA ARG A 86 -9.34 7.03 7.23
C ARG A 86 -8.77 5.64 7.04
N GLY A 87 -9.28 4.87 6.08
CA GLY A 87 -8.76 3.54 5.77
C GLY A 87 -7.29 3.59 5.31
N HIS A 88 -6.97 4.53 4.42
CA HIS A 88 -5.61 4.77 3.97
C HIS A 88 -4.68 5.21 5.12
N GLY A 89 -5.11 6.18 5.94
CA GLY A 89 -4.35 6.63 7.10
C GLY A 89 -4.17 5.57 8.20
N GLU A 90 -5.11 4.63 8.34
CA GLU A 90 -4.97 3.50 9.28
C GLU A 90 -3.87 2.52 8.84
N ALA A 91 -3.64 2.34 7.54
CA ALA A 91 -2.51 1.58 7.03
C ALA A 91 -1.17 2.25 7.42
N VAL A 92 -1.07 3.58 7.31
CA VAL A 92 0.10 4.34 7.76
C VAL A 92 0.30 4.23 9.27
N ARG A 93 -0.77 4.39 10.06
CA ARG A 93 -0.72 4.24 11.52
C ARG A 93 -0.23 2.86 11.93
N PHE A 94 -0.74 1.82 11.27
CA PHE A 94 -0.33 0.43 11.53
C PHE A 94 1.17 0.23 11.28
N VAL A 95 1.69 0.71 10.16
CA VAL A 95 3.14 0.63 9.85
C VAL A 95 3.98 1.40 10.88
N LYS A 96 3.54 2.59 11.29
CA LYS A 96 4.25 3.38 12.33
C LYS A 96 4.26 2.70 13.70
N SER A 97 3.26 1.88 14.02
CA SER A 97 3.19 1.19 15.32
C SER A 97 4.32 0.18 15.58
N PHE A 98 5.06 -0.23 14.54
CA PHE A 98 6.22 -1.11 14.70
C PHE A 98 7.45 -0.37 15.27
N GLY A 99 7.43 0.96 15.39
CA GLY A 99 8.47 1.73 16.07
C GLY A 99 9.83 1.77 15.37
N LEU A 100 9.89 1.42 14.08
CA LEU A 100 11.12 1.46 13.28
C LEU A 100 11.32 2.83 12.61
N PRO A 101 12.58 3.21 12.30
CA PRO A 101 12.87 4.36 11.44
C PRO A 101 12.06 4.26 10.14
N THR A 102 11.16 5.22 9.92
CA THR A 102 10.18 5.18 8.81
C THR A 102 10.27 6.45 7.98
N LEU A 103 10.60 6.29 6.70
CA LEU A 103 10.48 7.35 5.70
C LEU A 103 9.13 7.25 5.01
N VAL A 104 8.30 8.28 5.15
CA VAL A 104 6.99 8.37 4.50
C VAL A 104 7.11 9.24 3.24
N LEU A 105 6.65 8.73 2.11
CA LEU A 105 6.70 9.38 0.80
C LEU A 105 5.29 9.54 0.23
N GLY A 106 5.10 10.54 -0.64
CA GLY A 106 3.89 10.67 -1.44
C GLY A 106 3.82 9.66 -2.60
N GLY A 107 3.11 10.00 -3.66
CA GLY A 107 2.89 9.10 -4.79
C GLY A 107 1.91 9.62 -5.82
N GLY A 108 1.24 8.70 -6.51
CA GLY A 108 0.08 9.01 -7.35
C GLY A 108 -1.06 9.65 -6.54
N GLY A 109 -2.05 10.17 -7.24
CA GLY A 109 -3.18 10.91 -6.66
C GLY A 109 -3.62 12.03 -7.60
N TYR A 110 -4.77 11.83 -8.24
CA TYR A 110 -5.20 12.63 -9.40
C TYR A 110 -6.48 13.41 -9.11
N ASN A 111 -7.13 13.18 -7.97
CA ASN A 111 -8.06 14.11 -7.35
C ASN A 111 -7.33 14.95 -6.28
N ILE A 112 -6.71 16.06 -6.69
CA ILE A 112 -5.82 16.87 -5.84
C ILE A 112 -6.42 17.31 -4.50
N ARG A 113 -7.75 17.53 -4.44
CA ARG A 113 -8.43 17.90 -3.19
C ARG A 113 -8.43 16.75 -2.18
N ASN A 114 -8.56 15.52 -2.65
CA ASN A 114 -8.47 14.33 -1.81
C ASN A 114 -7.03 14.01 -1.45
N VAL A 115 -6.08 14.23 -2.37
CA VAL A 115 -4.64 14.12 -2.09
C VAL A 115 -4.23 15.03 -0.92
N SER A 116 -4.59 16.32 -0.97
CA SER A 116 -4.27 17.26 0.10
C SER A 116 -4.87 16.83 1.45
N ARG A 117 -6.11 16.32 1.46
CA ARG A 117 -6.75 15.81 2.69
C ARG A 117 -6.04 14.55 3.22
N CYS A 118 -5.68 13.64 2.33
CA CYS A 118 -5.04 12.38 2.70
C CYS A 118 -3.70 12.63 3.37
N TRP A 119 -2.77 13.30 2.68
CA TRP A 119 -1.43 13.51 3.20
C TRP A 119 -1.41 14.45 4.43
N ALA A 120 -2.34 15.40 4.52
CA ALA A 120 -2.51 16.18 5.75
C ALA A 120 -2.95 15.29 6.94
N TYR A 121 -3.89 14.37 6.71
CA TYR A 121 -4.37 13.43 7.74
C TYR A 121 -3.30 12.42 8.16
N GLU A 122 -2.47 11.94 7.23
CA GLU A 122 -1.39 11.00 7.54
C GLU A 122 -0.25 11.61 8.35
N THR A 123 -0.18 12.94 8.37
CA THR A 123 0.81 13.71 9.14
C THR A 123 0.33 14.05 10.55
N SER A 124 -0.98 13.97 10.83
CA SER A 124 -1.57 14.25 12.15
C SER A 124 -1.41 13.09 13.14
#